data_AF-G6E8T2-F1
#
_entry.id   AF-G6E8T2-F1
#
_cell.length_a   1.000
_cell.length_b   1.000
_cell.length_c   1.000
_cell.angle_alpha   90.00
_cell.angle_beta   90.00
_cell.angle_gamma   90.00
#
_symmetry.space_group_name_H-M   'P 1'
#
loop_
_entity.id
_entity.type
_entity.pdbx_description
1 polymer ?
#
loop_
_entity_poly.entity_id
_entity_poly.type
_entity_poly.pdbx_seq_one_letter_code
_entity_poly.pdbx_strand_id
1 'polypeptide(L)'
;MSKPLTPKQQRFVEEYLVDLDGPKAYIRAGYRVSSGVAAKKAAALLAREDVQEAIKSMRASGAKIGRPSAYSEEIADRICAALVEGRSLRSICLDDGIPAQSTVFYWLSRDLHPDFSERYARAREAQADAIFDEILDIADDGSNDYVTRTRDDGSEYQAFDAEHVQRSKLRIDARKWMAGKLQPKKYGDATTVKHADADGEKIELDDVAKFTRLAAIAAQAHSMIGEQGDEPADDAG
;
A
#
# COMPACT_ATOMS: atom_id res chain seq x y z
N MET A 1 -13.40 31.80 31.26
CA MET A 1 -12.35 30.79 31.06
C MET A 1 -12.94 29.69 30.22
N SER A 2 -12.39 29.42 29.03
CA SER A 2 -12.86 28.33 28.18
C SER A 2 -12.68 26.99 28.92
N LYS A 3 -13.57 26.03 28.68
CA LYS A 3 -13.51 24.71 29.32
C LYS A 3 -12.21 24.01 28.88
N PRO A 4 -11.46 23.33 29.76
CA PRO A 4 -10.26 22.62 29.36
C PRO A 4 -10.58 21.56 28.30
N LEU A 5 -9.68 21.42 27.31
CA LEU A 5 -9.80 20.41 26.26
C LEU A 5 -9.80 19.00 26.87
N THR A 6 -10.62 18.12 26.29
CA THR A 6 -10.55 16.70 26.60
C THR A 6 -9.25 16.08 26.08
N PRO A 7 -8.79 14.93 26.61
CA PRO A 7 -7.57 14.28 26.11
C PRO A 7 -7.56 14.02 24.60
N LYS A 8 -8.72 13.65 24.02
CA LYS A 8 -8.84 13.46 22.56
C LYS A 8 -8.76 14.78 21.78
N GLN A 9 -9.27 15.87 22.33
CA GLN A 9 -9.18 17.19 21.68
C GLN A 9 -7.77 17.77 21.79
N GLN A 10 -7.09 17.55 22.92
CA GLN A 10 -5.68 17.91 23.07
C GLN A 10 -4.82 17.14 22.07
N ARG A 11 -5.01 15.82 21.97
CA ARG A 11 -4.33 15.00 20.95
C ARG A 11 -4.68 15.46 19.53
N PHE A 12 -5.91 15.85 19.26
CA PHE A 12 -6.28 16.43 17.97
C PHE A 12 -5.50 17.71 17.64
N VAL A 13 -5.31 18.61 18.62
CA VAL A 13 -4.52 19.84 18.44
C VAL A 13 -3.06 19.49 18.15
N GLU A 14 -2.46 18.60 18.95
CA GLU A 14 -1.09 18.12 18.76
C GLU A 14 -0.91 17.55 17.35
N GLU A 15 -1.78 16.60 16.95
CA GLU A 15 -1.77 15.95 15.66
C GLU A 15 -2.03 16.91 14.49
N TYR A 16 -2.91 17.90 14.68
CA TYR A 16 -3.22 18.91 13.66
C TYR A 16 -2.04 19.83 13.42
N LEU A 17 -1.32 20.22 14.46
CA LEU A 17 -0.17 21.09 14.30
C LEU A 17 0.96 20.44 13.49
N VAL A 18 1.04 19.10 13.47
CA VAL A 18 2.09 18.36 12.75
C VAL A 18 2.04 18.53 11.22
N ASP A 19 0.84 18.56 10.62
CA ASP A 19 0.68 18.62 9.15
C ASP A 19 -0.45 19.53 8.66
N LEU A 20 -1.16 20.19 9.57
CA LEU A 20 -2.33 21.04 9.30
C LEU A 20 -3.47 20.31 8.56
N ASP A 21 -3.49 18.98 8.60
CA ASP A 21 -4.51 18.13 7.98
C ASP A 21 -5.57 17.76 9.03
N GLY A 22 -6.63 18.57 9.10
CA GLY A 22 -7.73 18.38 10.05
C GLY A 22 -8.35 16.97 10.01
N PRO A 23 -8.80 16.46 8.85
CA PRO A 23 -9.37 15.12 8.74
C PRO A 23 -8.44 14.02 9.27
N LYS A 24 -7.14 14.04 8.92
CA LYS A 24 -6.21 13.03 9.41
C LYS A 24 -5.88 13.21 10.88
N ALA A 25 -5.69 14.43 11.36
CA ALA A 25 -5.49 14.71 12.78
C ALA A 25 -6.66 14.18 13.63
N TYR A 26 -7.88 14.28 13.12
CA TYR A 26 -9.07 13.71 13.75
C TYR A 26 -9.00 12.19 13.84
N ILE A 27 -8.59 11.51 12.77
CA ILE A 27 -8.43 10.05 12.79
C ILE A 27 -7.30 9.64 13.74
N ARG A 28 -6.14 10.32 13.70
CA ARG A 28 -4.97 10.03 14.55
C ARG A 28 -5.21 10.30 16.03
N ALA A 29 -6.05 11.29 16.35
CA ALA A 29 -6.50 11.54 17.71
C ALA A 29 -7.46 10.47 18.27
N GLY A 30 -7.76 9.43 17.50
CA GLY A 30 -8.55 8.27 17.95
C GLY A 30 -10.05 8.46 17.84
N TYR A 31 -10.50 9.29 16.90
CA TYR A 31 -11.92 9.37 16.54
C TYR A 31 -12.22 8.36 15.42
N ARG A 32 -13.11 7.39 15.71
CA ARG A 32 -13.55 6.36 14.76
C ARG A 32 -14.69 6.89 13.89
N VAL A 33 -14.37 7.38 12.70
CA VAL A 33 -15.33 7.91 11.72
C VAL A 33 -14.89 7.59 10.30
N SER A 34 -15.83 7.57 9.34
CA SER A 34 -15.49 7.52 7.92
C SER A 34 -14.80 8.81 7.45
N SER A 35 -14.03 8.77 6.36
CA SER A 35 -13.22 9.92 5.91
C SER A 35 -14.05 11.17 5.61
N GLY A 36 -15.23 11.01 4.99
CA GLY A 36 -16.14 12.12 4.70
C GLY A 36 -16.71 12.78 5.97
N VAL A 37 -16.93 11.98 7.02
CA VAL A 37 -17.38 12.49 8.32
C VAL A 37 -16.22 13.14 9.09
N ALA A 38 -15.01 12.59 8.97
CA ALA A 38 -13.80 13.15 9.58
C ALA A 38 -13.56 14.61 9.16
N ALA A 39 -13.71 14.93 7.88
CA ALA A 39 -13.50 16.30 7.38
C ALA A 39 -14.47 17.30 8.01
N LYS A 40 -15.78 16.98 8.01
CA LYS A 40 -16.80 17.85 8.61
C LYS A 40 -16.61 18.01 10.13
N LYS A 41 -16.29 16.92 10.83
CA LYS A 41 -16.08 16.94 12.29
C LYS A 41 -14.79 17.65 12.69
N ALA A 42 -13.70 17.45 11.94
CA ALA A 42 -12.46 18.17 12.14
C ALA A 42 -12.64 19.68 11.93
N ALA A 43 -13.33 20.09 10.85
CA ALA A 43 -13.63 21.50 10.60
C ALA A 43 -14.44 22.12 11.75
N ALA A 44 -15.47 21.41 12.24
CA ALA A 44 -16.25 21.86 13.39
C ALA A 44 -15.42 21.96 14.68
N LEU A 45 -14.44 21.06 14.88
CA LEU A 45 -13.56 21.09 16.03
C LEU A 45 -12.56 22.25 15.95
N LEU A 46 -12.00 22.53 14.77
CA LEU A 46 -11.12 23.67 14.50
C LEU A 46 -11.83 25.04 14.60
N ALA A 47 -13.15 25.07 14.44
CA ALA A 47 -13.95 26.29 14.58
C ALA A 47 -14.22 26.67 16.05
N ARG A 48 -13.93 25.79 17.01
CA ARG A 48 -14.15 26.09 18.43
C ARG A 48 -13.07 27.02 18.96
N GLU A 49 -13.48 28.00 19.76
CA GLU A 49 -12.59 28.99 20.37
C GLU A 49 -11.52 28.35 21.27
N ASP A 50 -11.90 27.38 22.10
CA ASP A 50 -10.98 26.65 22.99
C ASP A 50 -9.87 25.90 22.23
N VAL A 51 -10.21 25.29 21.08
CA VAL A 51 -9.27 24.62 20.20
C VAL A 51 -8.36 25.63 19.49
N GLN A 52 -8.90 26.76 19.05
CA GLN A 52 -8.12 27.84 18.41
C GLN A 52 -7.12 28.49 19.38
N GLU A 53 -7.53 28.72 20.63
CA GLU A 53 -6.65 29.21 21.70
C GLU A 53 -5.48 28.25 21.95
N ALA A 54 -5.75 26.94 22.04
CA ALA A 54 -4.73 25.92 22.21
C ALA A 54 -3.74 25.86 21.03
N ILE A 55 -4.24 25.90 19.79
CA ILE A 55 -3.42 25.96 18.57
C ILE A 55 -2.52 27.20 18.58
N LYS A 56 -3.06 28.37 18.94
CA LYS A 56 -2.31 29.62 19.01
C LYS A 56 -1.22 29.57 20.08
N SER A 57 -1.55 29.05 21.26
CA SER A 57 -0.61 28.88 22.37
C SER A 57 0.55 27.95 22.00
N MET A 58 0.26 26.79 21.39
CA MET A 58 1.28 25.83 20.97
C MET A 58 2.13 26.32 19.79
N ARG A 59 1.58 27.12 18.87
CA ARG A 59 2.39 27.75 17.81
C ARG A 59 3.33 28.82 18.37
N ALA A 60 2.89 29.56 19.39
CA ALA A 60 3.70 30.58 20.04
C ALA A 60 4.86 30.01 20.87
N SER A 61 4.79 28.74 21.30
CA SER A 61 5.86 28.11 22.08
C SER A 61 7.10 27.72 21.27
N GLY A 62 7.08 27.85 19.94
CA GLY A 62 8.27 27.70 19.08
C GLY A 62 8.79 26.26 18.92
N ALA A 63 8.06 25.26 19.41
CA ALA A 63 8.42 23.86 19.19
C ALA A 63 8.39 23.49 17.69
N LYS A 64 9.32 22.64 17.24
CA LYS A 64 9.32 22.09 15.87
C LYS A 64 8.20 21.06 15.73
N ILE A 65 7.00 21.51 15.36
CA ILE A 65 5.80 20.66 15.29
C ILE A 65 5.49 20.31 13.82
N GLY A 66 6.36 19.54 13.16
CA GLY A 66 6.17 19.13 11.77
C GLY A 66 6.44 17.65 11.56
N ARG A 67 5.73 16.99 10.62
CA ARG A 67 6.09 15.61 10.23
C ARG A 67 7.55 15.60 9.75
N PRO A 68 8.34 14.57 10.08
CA PRO A 68 9.69 14.46 9.55
C PRO A 68 9.70 14.54 8.03
N SER A 69 10.58 15.36 7.47
CA SER A 69 10.81 15.49 6.03
C SER A 69 12.21 15.03 5.62
N ALA A 70 13.16 15.08 6.55
CA ALA A 70 14.52 14.59 6.37
C ALA A 70 14.54 13.06 6.40
N TYR A 71 15.29 12.46 5.47
CA TYR A 71 15.52 11.04 5.46
C TYR A 71 16.27 10.60 6.72
N SER A 72 15.83 9.47 7.29
CA SER A 72 16.59 8.75 8.31
C SER A 72 16.41 7.25 8.09
N GLU A 73 17.50 6.50 8.32
CA GLU A 73 17.49 5.06 8.18
C GLU A 73 16.53 4.38 9.17
N GLU A 74 16.46 4.89 10.40
CA GLU A 74 15.52 4.39 11.41
C GLU A 74 14.06 4.48 10.94
N ILE A 75 13.65 5.60 10.35
CA ILE A 75 12.28 5.75 9.82
C ILE A 75 12.07 4.84 8.61
N ALA A 76 13.05 4.75 7.71
CA ALA A 76 12.98 3.87 6.54
C ALA A 76 12.78 2.40 6.96
N ASP A 77 13.52 1.95 7.97
CA ASP A 77 13.44 0.59 8.48
C ASP A 77 12.11 0.33 9.20
N ARG A 78 11.60 1.30 9.98
CA ARG A 78 10.25 1.23 10.57
C ARG A 78 9.16 1.09 9.50
N ILE A 79 9.27 1.80 8.38
CA ILE A 79 8.33 1.69 7.26
C ILE A 79 8.40 0.28 6.65
N CYS A 80 9.61 -0.21 6.36
CA CYS A 80 9.81 -1.54 5.78
C CYS A 80 9.28 -2.66 6.70
N ALA A 81 9.59 -2.60 8.00
CA ALA A 81 9.10 -3.57 8.99
C ALA A 81 7.57 -3.64 9.02
N ALA A 82 6.89 -2.48 9.06
CA ALA A 82 5.43 -2.45 9.08
C ALA A 82 4.80 -2.93 7.75
N LEU A 83 5.48 -2.72 6.61
CA LEU A 83 5.04 -3.29 5.33
C LEU A 83 5.10 -4.82 5.33
N VAL A 84 6.22 -5.38 5.84
CA VAL A 84 6.42 -6.83 5.98
C VAL A 84 5.30 -7.46 6.82
N GLU A 85 4.82 -6.77 7.85
CA GLU A 85 3.68 -7.19 8.68
C GLU A 85 2.30 -7.06 7.98
N GLY A 86 2.25 -6.72 6.69
CA GLY A 86 1.01 -6.62 5.93
C GLY A 86 0.37 -5.22 5.92
N ARG A 87 0.86 -4.25 6.72
CA ARG A 87 0.23 -2.92 6.77
C ARG A 87 0.41 -2.15 5.47
N SER A 88 -0.61 -1.38 5.09
CA SER A 88 -0.49 -0.46 3.95
C SER A 88 0.38 0.75 4.30
N LEU A 89 1.20 1.23 3.34
CA LEU A 89 1.93 2.50 3.47
C LEU A 89 1.02 3.65 3.91
N ARG A 90 -0.23 3.65 3.43
CA ARG A 90 -1.22 4.66 3.82
C ARG A 90 -1.48 4.67 5.32
N SER A 91 -1.66 3.50 5.91
CA SER A 91 -1.86 3.37 7.36
C SER A 91 -0.58 3.69 8.12
N ILE A 92 0.60 3.30 7.61
CA ILE A 92 1.89 3.54 8.26
C ILE A 92 2.19 5.05 8.35
N CYS A 93 1.94 5.80 7.27
CA CYS A 93 2.10 7.26 7.25
C CYS A 93 1.08 8.02 8.13
N LEU A 94 0.16 7.34 8.80
CA LEU A 94 -0.66 7.97 9.85
C LEU A 94 0.02 7.90 11.22
N ASP A 95 0.98 7.01 11.42
CA ASP A 95 1.67 6.87 12.69
C ASP A 95 2.49 8.13 13.01
N ASP A 96 2.72 8.34 14.30
CA ASP A 96 3.51 9.46 14.79
C ASP A 96 5.00 9.28 14.45
N GLY A 97 5.65 10.40 14.12
CA GLY A 97 7.03 10.42 13.65
C GLY A 97 7.27 9.77 12.28
N ILE A 98 6.23 9.35 11.55
CA ILE A 98 6.38 8.85 10.18
C ILE A 98 6.14 9.99 9.16
N PRO A 99 6.96 10.14 8.12
CA PRO A 99 6.75 11.11 7.06
C PRO A 99 5.43 10.89 6.31
N ALA A 100 4.96 11.95 5.63
CA ALA A 100 3.84 11.84 4.70
C ALA A 100 4.18 10.93 3.50
N GLN A 101 3.16 10.34 2.85
CA GLN A 101 3.36 9.45 1.71
C GLN A 101 4.17 10.09 0.58
N SER A 102 3.93 11.37 0.28
CA SER A 102 4.68 12.10 -0.74
C SER A 102 6.18 12.14 -0.44
N THR A 103 6.56 12.34 0.82
CA THR A 103 7.94 12.31 1.28
C THR A 103 8.55 10.92 1.17
N VAL A 104 7.81 9.86 1.53
CA VAL A 104 8.28 8.48 1.35
C VAL A 104 8.51 8.17 -0.13
N PHE A 105 7.58 8.54 -1.02
CA PHE A 105 7.76 8.35 -2.46
C PHE A 105 8.93 9.16 -3.02
N TYR A 106 9.17 10.36 -2.48
CA TYR A 106 10.36 11.14 -2.81
C TYR A 106 11.65 10.42 -2.41
N TRP A 107 11.70 9.85 -1.19
CA TRP A 107 12.84 9.04 -0.74
C TRP A 107 13.08 7.78 -1.58
N LEU A 108 12.01 7.19 -2.12
CA LEU A 108 12.09 6.00 -2.99
C LEU A 108 12.56 6.30 -4.43
N SER A 109 12.71 7.58 -4.79
CA SER A 109 13.27 7.94 -6.09
C SER A 109 14.66 7.30 -6.23
N ARG A 110 14.89 6.66 -7.39
CA ARG A 110 16.02 5.74 -7.61
C ARG A 110 17.39 6.37 -7.32
N ASP A 111 17.51 7.68 -7.48
CA ASP A 111 18.78 8.39 -7.36
C ASP A 111 19.04 8.94 -5.95
N LEU A 112 18.03 8.97 -5.07
CA LEU A 112 18.16 9.61 -3.76
C LEU A 112 18.64 8.63 -2.68
N HIS A 113 17.99 7.46 -2.57
CA HIS A 113 18.34 6.42 -1.60
C HIS A 113 18.16 5.01 -2.21
N PRO A 114 19.11 4.53 -3.03
CA PRO A 114 19.02 3.23 -3.72
C PRO A 114 18.79 2.06 -2.77
N ASP A 115 19.52 2.01 -1.65
CA ASP A 115 19.41 0.94 -0.66
C ASP A 115 18.01 0.89 -0.03
N PHE A 116 17.42 2.05 0.27
CA PHE A 116 16.04 2.11 0.76
C PHE A 116 15.05 1.63 -0.28
N SER A 117 15.21 2.03 -1.54
CA SER A 117 14.35 1.60 -2.64
C SER A 117 14.35 0.08 -2.80
N GLU A 118 15.53 -0.55 -2.71
CA GLU A 118 15.67 -2.01 -2.77
C GLU A 118 15.05 -2.70 -1.55
N ARG A 119 15.36 -2.24 -0.33
CA ARG A 119 14.77 -2.80 0.90
C ARG A 119 13.25 -2.67 0.90
N TYR A 120 12.73 -1.54 0.43
CA TYR A 120 11.30 -1.30 0.31
C TYR A 120 10.65 -2.24 -0.72
N ALA A 121 11.28 -2.49 -1.86
CA ALA A 121 10.79 -3.46 -2.84
C ALA A 121 10.70 -4.87 -2.23
N ARG A 122 11.74 -5.32 -1.52
CA ARG A 122 11.72 -6.61 -0.80
C ARG A 122 10.65 -6.65 0.29
N ALA A 123 10.46 -5.56 1.03
CA ALA A 123 9.39 -5.45 2.02
C ALA A 123 7.99 -5.55 1.38
N ARG A 124 7.81 -5.04 0.17
CA ARG A 124 6.56 -5.19 -0.60
C ARG A 124 6.33 -6.60 -1.12
N GLU A 125 7.39 -7.33 -1.44
CA GLU A 125 7.28 -8.75 -1.76
C GLU A 125 6.89 -9.56 -0.51
N ALA A 126 7.59 -9.37 0.61
CA ALA A 126 7.26 -10.04 1.88
C ALA A 126 5.87 -9.65 2.42
N GLN A 127 5.42 -8.42 2.16
CA GLN A 127 4.05 -7.99 2.45
C GLN A 127 3.01 -8.92 1.80
N ALA A 128 3.29 -9.43 0.59
CA ALA A 128 2.38 -10.32 -0.13
C ALA A 128 2.14 -11.61 0.67
N ASP A 129 3.18 -12.17 1.27
CA ASP A 129 3.10 -13.36 2.11
C ASP A 129 2.21 -13.09 3.35
N ALA A 130 2.49 -12.00 4.07
CA ALA A 130 1.73 -11.66 5.28
C ALA A 130 0.23 -11.43 5.03
N ILE A 131 -0.12 -10.68 3.97
CA ILE A 131 -1.54 -10.44 3.64
C ILE A 131 -2.22 -11.69 3.07
N PHE A 132 -1.45 -12.60 2.48
CA PHE A 132 -1.97 -13.87 1.98
C PHE A 132 -2.27 -14.82 3.14
N ASP A 133 -1.38 -14.91 4.13
CA ASP A 133 -1.58 -15.74 5.32
C ASP A 133 -2.79 -15.26 6.15
N GLU A 134 -3.01 -13.94 6.27
CA GLU A 134 -4.18 -13.35 6.95
C GLU A 134 -5.53 -13.78 6.32
N ILE A 135 -5.54 -14.31 5.09
CA ILE A 135 -6.79 -14.74 4.42
C ILE A 135 -7.48 -15.86 5.20
N LEU A 136 -6.72 -16.80 5.76
CA LEU A 136 -7.28 -17.92 6.52
C LEU A 136 -7.96 -17.41 7.80
N ASP A 137 -7.29 -16.54 8.55
CA ASP A 137 -7.85 -15.93 9.76
C ASP A 137 -9.17 -15.18 9.46
N ILE A 138 -9.26 -14.48 8.32
CA ILE A 138 -10.49 -13.77 7.93
C ILE A 138 -11.59 -14.73 7.50
N ALA A 139 -11.23 -15.83 6.84
CA ALA A 139 -12.20 -16.82 6.38
C ALA A 139 -12.81 -17.62 7.54
N ASP A 140 -12.00 -17.92 8.56
CA ASP A 140 -12.39 -18.75 9.70
C ASP A 140 -13.02 -17.92 10.85
N ASP A 141 -12.83 -16.59 10.88
CA ASP A 141 -13.43 -15.71 11.89
C ASP A 141 -14.92 -15.41 11.63
N GLY A 142 -15.79 -16.22 12.24
CA GLY A 142 -17.24 -16.03 12.27
C GLY A 142 -17.77 -15.18 13.44
N SER A 143 -16.90 -14.52 14.22
CA SER A 143 -17.29 -13.87 15.49
C SER A 143 -18.35 -12.77 15.36
N ASN A 144 -18.49 -12.18 14.17
CA ASN A 144 -19.43 -11.08 13.89
C ASN A 144 -20.47 -11.44 12.82
N ASP A 145 -20.67 -12.73 12.52
CA ASP A 145 -21.65 -13.17 11.51
C ASP A 145 -23.10 -13.04 12.01
N TYR A 146 -23.29 -12.84 13.31
CA TYR A 146 -24.59 -12.59 13.92
C TYR A 146 -24.55 -11.32 14.74
N VAL A 147 -25.65 -10.56 14.69
CA VAL A 147 -25.86 -9.36 15.49
C VAL A 147 -27.13 -9.52 16.32
N THR A 148 -27.05 -9.15 17.60
CA THR A 148 -28.23 -9.06 18.45
C THR A 148 -29.13 -7.94 17.96
N ARG A 149 -30.40 -8.25 17.68
CA ARG A 149 -31.43 -7.27 17.36
C ARG A 149 -32.60 -7.42 18.32
N THR A 150 -33.25 -6.31 18.62
CA THR A 150 -34.41 -6.27 19.51
C THR A 150 -35.69 -6.19 18.68
N ARG A 151 -36.70 -6.98 19.06
CA ARG A 151 -38.05 -6.96 18.48
C ARG A 151 -38.91 -5.88 19.13
N ASP A 152 -40.08 -5.65 18.55
CA ASP A 152 -41.06 -4.67 19.05
C ASP A 152 -41.57 -5.00 20.47
N ASP A 153 -41.57 -6.29 20.86
CA ASP A 153 -41.94 -6.77 22.19
C ASP A 153 -40.81 -6.67 23.24
N GLY A 154 -39.64 -6.13 22.85
CA GLY A 154 -38.46 -6.00 23.70
C GLY A 154 -37.61 -7.27 23.80
N SER A 155 -38.02 -8.39 23.20
CA SER A 155 -37.19 -9.60 23.14
C SER A 155 -36.02 -9.46 22.17
N GLU A 156 -34.88 -10.07 22.52
CA GLU A 156 -33.68 -10.08 21.68
C GLU A 156 -33.60 -11.37 20.85
N TYR A 157 -33.06 -11.27 19.64
CA TYR A 157 -32.75 -12.42 18.80
C TYR A 157 -31.44 -12.21 18.05
N GLN A 158 -30.79 -13.31 17.69
CA GLN A 158 -29.62 -13.29 16.83
C GLN A 158 -30.07 -13.20 15.37
N ALA A 159 -29.72 -12.11 14.70
CA ALA A 159 -29.94 -11.92 13.28
C ALA A 159 -28.64 -12.15 12.52
N PHE A 160 -28.69 -12.91 11.43
CA PHE A 160 -27.54 -13.07 10.54
C PHE A 160 -27.13 -11.71 9.92
N ASP A 161 -25.86 -11.35 10.07
CA ASP A 161 -25.28 -10.14 9.50
C ASP A 161 -24.63 -10.44 8.13
N ALA A 162 -25.47 -10.39 7.10
CA ALA A 162 -25.01 -10.56 5.73
C ALA A 162 -23.97 -9.50 5.30
N GLU A 163 -23.99 -8.29 5.88
CA GLU A 163 -23.01 -7.26 5.56
C GLU A 163 -21.62 -7.67 6.05
N HIS A 164 -21.54 -8.23 7.25
CA HIS A 164 -20.28 -8.70 7.83
C HIS A 164 -19.66 -9.81 6.97
N VAL A 165 -20.44 -10.83 6.62
CA VAL A 165 -19.96 -11.95 5.78
C VAL A 165 -19.52 -11.48 4.40
N GLN A 166 -20.28 -10.59 3.75
CA GLN A 166 -19.89 -10.03 2.45
C GLN A 166 -18.64 -9.16 2.57
N ARG A 167 -18.45 -8.46 3.69
CA ARG A 167 -17.22 -7.69 3.96
C ARG A 167 -16.02 -8.61 4.16
N SER A 168 -16.15 -9.74 4.85
CA SER A 168 -15.08 -10.75 4.97
C SER A 168 -14.69 -11.30 3.60
N LYS A 169 -15.68 -11.65 2.76
CA LYS A 169 -15.43 -12.06 1.36
C LYS A 169 -14.67 -10.97 0.57
N LEU A 170 -15.10 -9.71 0.65
CA LEU A 170 -14.43 -8.59 -0.02
C LEU A 170 -12.99 -8.40 0.48
N ARG A 171 -12.75 -8.56 1.79
CA ARG A 171 -11.40 -8.50 2.38
C ARG A 171 -10.48 -9.58 1.84
N ILE A 172 -10.98 -10.81 1.71
CA ILE A 172 -10.27 -11.95 1.14
C ILE A 172 -9.95 -11.69 -0.34
N ASP A 173 -10.95 -11.26 -1.12
CA ASP A 173 -10.78 -10.98 -2.55
C ASP A 173 -9.76 -9.86 -2.80
N ALA A 174 -9.83 -8.77 -2.02
CA ALA A 174 -8.86 -7.68 -2.10
C ALA A 174 -7.43 -8.15 -1.77
N ARG A 175 -7.25 -9.02 -0.76
CA ARG A 175 -5.93 -9.56 -0.38
C ARG A 175 -5.36 -10.50 -1.42
N LYS A 176 -6.17 -11.40 -1.99
CA LYS A 176 -5.76 -12.25 -3.13
C LYS A 176 -5.27 -11.40 -4.30
N TRP A 177 -6.05 -10.39 -4.68
CA TRP A 177 -5.67 -9.48 -5.77
C TRP A 177 -4.37 -8.75 -5.45
N MET A 178 -4.22 -8.21 -4.24
CA MET A 178 -3.01 -7.51 -3.81
C MET A 178 -1.79 -8.44 -3.82
N ALA A 179 -1.89 -9.63 -3.24
CA ALA A 179 -0.79 -10.61 -3.21
C ALA A 179 -0.35 -10.99 -4.63
N GLY A 180 -1.30 -11.21 -5.54
CA GLY A 180 -1.01 -11.48 -6.96
C GLY A 180 -0.38 -10.31 -7.71
N LYS A 181 -0.54 -9.05 -7.25
CA LYS A 181 0.16 -7.89 -7.82
C LYS A 181 1.53 -7.66 -7.20
N LEU A 182 1.67 -7.93 -5.91
CA LEU A 182 2.94 -7.76 -5.17
C LEU A 182 3.94 -8.87 -5.51
N GLN A 183 3.47 -10.10 -5.70
CA GLN A 183 4.33 -11.24 -6.03
C GLN A 183 3.69 -12.14 -7.11
N PRO A 184 3.62 -11.66 -8.37
CA PRO A 184 2.87 -12.33 -9.45
C PRO A 184 3.33 -13.75 -9.76
N LYS A 185 4.62 -14.06 -9.56
CA LYS A 185 5.15 -15.41 -9.80
C LYS A 185 4.64 -16.46 -8.80
N LYS A 186 4.30 -16.04 -7.57
CA LYS A 186 3.87 -16.93 -6.48
C LYS A 186 2.35 -16.95 -6.32
N TYR A 187 1.72 -15.79 -6.39
CA TYR A 187 0.29 -15.61 -6.12
C TYR A 187 -0.52 -15.11 -7.31
N GLY A 188 0.11 -14.89 -8.46
CA GLY A 188 -0.61 -14.51 -9.68
C GLY A 188 -1.33 -15.70 -10.30
N ASP A 189 -2.39 -15.41 -11.05
CA ASP A 189 -3.15 -16.44 -11.76
C ASP A 189 -2.27 -17.10 -12.83
N ALA A 190 -2.13 -18.43 -12.73
CA ALA A 190 -1.44 -19.21 -13.73
C ALA A 190 -2.30 -19.33 -14.99
N THR A 191 -1.91 -18.65 -16.07
CA THR A 191 -2.55 -18.81 -17.37
C THR A 191 -1.79 -19.84 -18.20
N THR A 192 -2.40 -20.99 -18.46
CA THR A 192 -1.89 -21.93 -19.48
C THR A 192 -2.31 -21.43 -20.85
N VAL A 193 -1.37 -20.86 -21.61
CA VAL A 193 -1.60 -20.47 -23.00
C VAL A 193 -1.39 -21.68 -23.90
N LYS A 194 -2.45 -22.13 -24.57
CA LYS A 194 -2.36 -23.13 -25.65
C LYS A 194 -2.16 -22.40 -26.96
N HIS A 195 -1.03 -22.65 -27.63
CA HIS A 195 -0.79 -22.14 -28.98
C HIS A 195 -1.47 -23.07 -29.99
N ALA A 196 -2.26 -22.48 -30.88
CA ALA A 196 -2.89 -23.14 -32.01
C ALA A 196 -2.61 -22.33 -33.28
N ASP A 197 -2.77 -22.94 -34.45
CA ASP A 197 -2.71 -22.23 -35.72
C ASP A 197 -3.96 -21.36 -35.95
N ALA A 198 -4.07 -20.77 -37.15
CA ALA A 198 -5.18 -19.89 -37.50
C ALA A 198 -6.54 -20.60 -37.49
N ASP A 199 -6.55 -21.91 -37.66
CA ASP A 199 -7.76 -22.75 -37.71
C ASP A 199 -8.06 -23.42 -36.35
N GLY A 200 -7.22 -23.16 -35.33
CA GLY A 200 -7.38 -23.68 -33.98
C GLY A 200 -6.82 -25.09 -33.79
N GLU A 201 -6.06 -25.61 -34.75
CA GLU A 201 -5.41 -26.91 -34.66
C GLU A 201 -4.05 -26.82 -33.95
N LYS A 202 -3.57 -27.97 -33.49
CA LYS A 202 -2.27 -28.06 -32.83
C LYS A 202 -1.17 -27.71 -33.83
N ILE A 203 -0.30 -26.78 -33.46
CA ILE A 203 0.91 -26.49 -34.24
C ILE A 203 1.84 -27.70 -34.16
N GLU A 204 1.74 -28.58 -35.15
CA GLU A 204 2.69 -29.67 -35.36
C GLU A 204 3.92 -29.10 -36.05
N LEU A 205 5.07 -29.17 -35.38
CA LEU A 205 6.36 -28.90 -35.99
C LEU A 205 7.02 -30.24 -36.28
N ASP A 206 7.12 -30.59 -37.55
CA ASP A 206 7.95 -31.72 -37.97
C ASP A 206 9.45 -31.40 -37.75
N ASP A 207 10.28 -32.44 -37.75
CA ASP A 207 11.69 -32.30 -37.43
C ASP A 207 12.47 -31.49 -38.48
N VAL A 208 11.99 -31.45 -39.73
CA VAL A 208 12.58 -30.64 -40.80
C VAL A 208 12.32 -29.16 -40.56
N ALA A 209 11.10 -28.80 -40.16
CA ALA A 209 10.70 -27.45 -39.81
C ALA A 209 11.43 -26.95 -38.55
N LYS A 210 11.63 -27.81 -37.54
CA LYS A 210 12.46 -27.49 -36.37
C LYS A 210 13.90 -27.18 -36.78
N PHE A 211 14.50 -28.06 -37.59
CA PHE A 211 15.89 -27.91 -38.03
C PHE A 211 16.10 -26.66 -38.87
N THR A 212 15.17 -26.38 -39.79
CA THR A 212 15.21 -25.20 -40.66
C THR A 212 15.12 -23.90 -39.87
N ARG A 213 14.20 -23.83 -38.89
CA ARG A 213 14.09 -22.65 -38.01
C ARG A 213 15.32 -22.47 -37.13
N LEU A 214 15.88 -23.56 -36.59
CA LEU A 214 17.08 -23.50 -35.78
C LEU A 214 18.29 -22.98 -36.59
N ALA A 215 18.45 -23.47 -37.82
CA ALA A 215 19.50 -23.01 -38.74
C ALA A 215 19.34 -21.52 -39.11
N ALA A 216 18.10 -21.07 -39.36
CA ALA A 216 17.81 -19.66 -39.65
C ALA A 216 18.16 -18.75 -38.47
N ILE A 217 17.80 -19.14 -37.24
CA ILE A 217 18.15 -18.39 -36.02
C ILE A 217 19.66 -18.33 -35.83
N ALA A 218 20.37 -19.45 -36.04
CA ALA A 218 21.83 -19.50 -35.92
C ALA A 218 22.53 -18.59 -36.96
N ALA A 219 22.05 -18.59 -38.21
CA ALA A 219 22.56 -17.72 -39.26
C ALA A 219 22.34 -16.23 -38.93
N GLN A 220 21.15 -15.89 -38.40
CA GLN A 220 20.83 -14.52 -38.00
C GLN A 220 21.69 -14.05 -36.82
N ALA A 221 21.91 -14.91 -35.81
CA ALA A 221 22.80 -14.62 -34.70
C ALA A 221 24.26 -14.42 -35.16
N HIS A 222 24.73 -15.21 -36.13
CA HIS A 222 26.07 -15.06 -36.69
C HIS A 222 26.23 -13.74 -37.46
N SER A 223 25.22 -13.34 -38.24
CA SER A 223 25.20 -12.05 -38.94
C SER A 223 25.26 -10.86 -37.97
N MET A 224 24.54 -10.93 -36.84
CA MET A 224 24.54 -9.86 -35.83
C MET A 224 25.88 -9.71 -35.10
N ILE A 225 26.66 -10.79 -34.98
CA ILE A 225 28.00 -10.76 -34.39
C ILE A 225 29.03 -10.22 -35.39
N GLY A 226 28.86 -10.50 -36.69
CA GLY A 226 29.76 -10.05 -37.76
C GLY A 226 29.71 -8.55 -38.05
N GLU A 227 28.60 -7.87 -37.77
CA GLU A 227 28.45 -6.42 -38.02
C GLU A 227 29.08 -5.51 -36.95
N GLN A 228 29.54 -6.04 -35.81
CA GLN A 228 30.20 -5.24 -34.75
C GLN A 228 31.74 -5.24 -34.85
N GLY A 229 32.32 -5.83 -35.89
CA GLY A 229 33.75 -6.17 -35.94
C GLY A 229 34.66 -5.34 -36.84
N ASP A 230 34.17 -4.33 -37.58
CA ASP A 230 35.01 -3.62 -38.56
C ASP A 230 34.77 -2.10 -38.52
N GLU A 231 35.37 -1.44 -37.51
CA GLU A 231 35.64 -0.01 -37.54
C GLU A 231 37.15 0.15 -37.84
N PRO A 232 37.54 0.66 -39.03
CA PRO A 232 38.94 0.74 -39.38
C PRO A 232 39.61 1.82 -38.52
N ALA A 233 40.68 1.43 -37.83
CA ALA A 233 41.56 2.39 -37.18
C ALA A 233 42.24 3.26 -38.26
N ASP A 234 41.77 4.49 -38.39
CA ASP A 234 42.44 5.56 -39.12
C ASP A 234 43.81 5.81 -38.46
N ASP A 235 44.88 5.36 -39.13
CA ASP A 235 46.24 5.75 -38.82
C ASP A 235 46.54 7.04 -39.60
N ALA A 236 46.46 8.16 -38.89
CA ALA A 236 46.82 9.48 -39.40
C ALA A 236 47.91 10.10 -38.52
N GLY A 237 49.12 10.20 -39.09
CA GLY A 237 50.06 11.31 -38.86
C GLY A 237 51.11 11.11 -37.78
#